data_AF-A0A9P7HCX4-F1
#
_entry.id   AF-A0A9P7HCX4-F1
#
_cell.length_a   1.000
_cell.length_b   1.000
_cell.length_c   1.000
_cell.angle_alpha   90.00
_cell.angle_beta   90.00
_cell.angle_gamma   90.00
#
_symmetry.space_group_name_H-M   'P 1'
#
loop_
_entity.id
_entity.type
_entity.pdbx_description
1 polymer ?
#
loop_
_entity_poly.entity_id
_entity_poly.type
_entity_poly.pdbx_seq_one_letter_code
_entity_poly.pdbx_strand_id
1 'polypeptide(L)'
;MPDSVIGPELRIDGRLPKKQKQKPSIRYRSEETMDGYGQGQDDALLDDCTGTLSPMGSDALPSYPPLELDTPDKFFEHLSISIYLPETIPVLNHNNIINPNIMSSQQTEFFRDNLPSPGEVTTPDSIPSSPELGSSSSSDSIASLGSPASPLSPPVTQPVADSFVFAFDIDGVLVRGGKAIPEALQAMKVLNGENEYGIQVPHIFLTNGGGKTEEERCGDLSGQLNCDIKPGQFICGHTPMREMAEKYGTVLVVGGEGEKCRHVAEGYGFKDVVTPGDIIKHNAATTPFRKLTPEEHANSRERDFTDVVIDAVFVFADSRDWAGDIQIMLDVAMSKGGRLGTRSETNDEGPPFYFSHNDVVWSAAHEHVRLGMGALRRMFEVTFKDLTGGNGVLHTHAFGKPQVSTFEFASRLMGQWRQTEHGLIAPPDTVYFVGDTPESDIQGTNAVNKVADNDWYSILVKTGVYQDGTEPAFKPRVTVENVLDAVNHGIKREMDKKAAKGQLTKPALVPDSVITDIAVDMDGITI
;
A
#
# COMPACT_ATOMS: atom_id res chain seq x y z
N MET A 1 16.19 64.36 11.52
CA MET A 1 16.68 64.73 12.86
C MET A 1 17.06 66.22 12.83
N PRO A 2 16.65 67.10 13.78
CA PRO A 2 15.78 66.86 14.93
C PRO A 2 14.46 67.69 15.02
N ASP A 3 13.40 67.34 15.78
CA ASP A 3 12.77 66.01 16.03
C ASP A 3 11.30 66.06 16.55
N SER A 4 10.98 66.60 17.76
CA SER A 4 9.74 66.25 18.51
C SER A 4 8.96 67.38 19.27
N VAL A 5 7.79 66.99 19.85
CA VAL A 5 6.86 67.69 20.79
C VAL A 5 5.93 68.72 20.08
N ILE A 6 4.59 68.72 20.17
CA ILE A 6 3.66 68.80 21.35
C ILE A 6 2.26 68.20 20.98
N GLY A 7 1.56 67.58 21.95
CA GLY A 7 0.08 67.42 21.98
C GLY A 7 -0.51 68.14 23.21
N PRO A 8 -1.82 68.07 23.56
CA PRO A 8 -2.87 67.16 23.09
C PRO A 8 -4.22 67.85 22.71
N GLU A 9 -5.26 67.09 22.30
CA GLU A 9 -6.60 67.16 22.95
C GLU A 9 -7.59 66.04 22.55
N LEU A 10 -8.46 65.74 23.52
CA LEU A 10 -9.77 65.04 23.58
C LEU A 10 -10.63 65.03 22.29
N ARG A 11 -11.60 64.11 22.02
CA ARG A 11 -12.15 62.86 22.63
C ARG A 11 -13.27 62.33 21.68
N ILE A 12 -13.66 61.05 21.74
CA ILE A 12 -15.05 60.51 21.71
C ILE A 12 -15.06 58.98 21.44
N ASP A 13 -15.97 58.29 22.13
CA ASP A 13 -16.14 56.82 22.15
C ASP A 13 -16.84 56.24 20.90
N GLY A 14 -16.60 54.95 20.63
CA GLY A 14 -17.24 54.22 19.52
C GLY A 14 -17.00 52.70 19.51
N ARG A 15 -17.33 51.98 20.59
CA ARG A 15 -17.34 50.50 20.57
C ARG A 15 -18.56 49.99 19.78
N LEU A 16 -18.32 49.16 18.76
CA LEU A 16 -19.32 48.26 18.17
C LEU A 16 -18.85 46.80 18.26
N PRO A 17 -19.72 45.83 18.64
CA PRO A 17 -19.30 44.48 18.97
C PRO A 17 -19.12 43.56 17.75
N LYS A 18 -18.15 42.64 17.83
CA LYS A 18 -17.94 41.58 16.84
C LYS A 18 -19.09 40.56 16.89
N LYS A 19 -19.76 40.32 15.76
CA LYS A 19 -20.74 39.23 15.62
C LYS A 19 -20.04 37.86 15.64
N GLN A 20 -20.38 36.99 16.59
CA GLN A 20 -20.14 35.55 16.46
C GLN A 20 -21.02 35.01 15.32
N LYS A 21 -20.42 34.27 14.37
CA LYS A 21 -21.19 33.45 13.43
C LYS A 21 -21.34 32.05 14.03
N GLN A 22 -22.58 31.61 14.19
CA GLN A 22 -22.92 30.25 14.63
C GLN A 22 -22.45 29.22 13.58
N LYS A 23 -21.93 28.08 14.04
CA LYS A 23 -21.81 26.88 13.21
C LYS A 23 -23.21 26.26 13.05
N PRO A 24 -23.63 25.82 11.84
CA PRO A 24 -24.87 25.06 11.70
C PRO A 24 -24.70 23.65 12.28
N SER A 25 -25.67 23.21 13.09
CA SER A 25 -25.78 21.83 13.55
C SER A 25 -26.43 20.96 12.47
N ILE A 26 -25.68 20.03 11.90
CA ILE A 26 -26.24 18.99 11.02
C ILE A 26 -26.70 17.84 11.91
N ARG A 27 -28.02 17.62 11.96
CA ARG A 27 -28.60 16.40 12.54
C ARG A 27 -28.41 15.25 11.54
N TYR A 28 -27.76 14.18 11.96
CA TYR A 28 -27.93 12.89 11.29
C TYR A 28 -29.37 12.41 11.54
N ARG A 29 -30.08 12.09 10.45
CA ARG A 29 -31.31 11.32 10.48
C ARG A 29 -30.95 9.92 10.00
N SER A 30 -31.14 8.92 10.85
CA SER A 30 -31.09 7.53 10.42
C SER A 30 -32.26 7.28 9.48
N GLU A 31 -31.97 6.86 8.25
CA GLU A 31 -32.99 6.30 7.36
C GLU A 31 -33.21 4.83 7.73
N GLU A 32 -34.35 4.55 8.35
CA GLU A 32 -34.85 3.18 8.52
C GLU A 32 -35.45 2.73 7.18
N THR A 33 -34.73 1.86 6.45
CA THR A 33 -35.35 1.08 5.38
C THR A 33 -36.14 -0.08 5.97
N MET A 34 -37.44 0.15 6.21
CA MET A 34 -38.41 -0.95 6.24
C MET A 34 -38.58 -1.51 4.83
N ASP A 35 -38.45 -2.81 4.65
CA ASP A 35 -39.05 -3.50 3.52
C ASP A 35 -39.64 -4.86 3.91
N GLY A 36 -40.98 -4.94 3.80
CA GLY A 36 -41.70 -6.08 3.24
C GLY A 36 -41.54 -7.48 3.86
N TYR A 37 -42.25 -7.76 4.95
CA TYR A 37 -42.71 -9.13 5.22
C TYR A 37 -43.78 -9.53 4.19
N GLY A 38 -43.44 -10.46 3.29
CA GLY A 38 -44.40 -11.17 2.44
C GLY A 38 -44.74 -12.54 3.05
N GLN A 39 -46.00 -12.76 3.42
CA GLN A 39 -46.46 -14.06 3.92
C GLN A 39 -46.57 -15.10 2.79
N GLY A 40 -46.13 -16.32 3.07
CA GLY A 40 -46.42 -17.51 2.27
C GLY A 40 -46.66 -18.70 3.20
N GLN A 41 -47.90 -19.18 3.26
CA GLN A 41 -48.27 -20.40 3.97
C GLN A 41 -48.09 -21.61 3.05
N ASP A 42 -47.63 -22.76 3.55
CA ASP A 42 -48.52 -23.87 3.97
C ASP A 42 -47.76 -25.17 4.33
N ASP A 43 -48.39 -25.92 5.23
CA ASP A 43 -48.39 -27.38 5.43
C ASP A 43 -47.12 -28.21 5.78
N ALA A 44 -47.08 -28.52 7.08
CA ALA A 44 -47.21 -29.88 7.64
C ALA A 44 -46.13 -30.95 7.43
N LEU A 45 -45.58 -31.45 8.56
CA LEU A 45 -46.07 -32.70 9.18
C LEU A 45 -45.56 -32.85 10.62
N LEU A 46 -46.37 -33.49 11.48
CA LEU A 46 -46.01 -33.86 12.85
C LEU A 46 -45.18 -35.15 12.86
N ASP A 47 -44.36 -35.33 13.88
CA ASP A 47 -44.42 -36.59 14.63
C ASP A 47 -44.08 -36.40 16.12
N ASP A 48 -44.80 -37.13 16.97
CA ASP A 48 -44.77 -37.02 18.43
C ASP A 48 -43.71 -37.95 19.05
N CYS A 49 -43.07 -37.49 20.15
CA CYS A 49 -42.53 -38.40 21.16
C CYS A 49 -42.58 -37.74 22.55
N THR A 50 -43.61 -38.11 23.31
CA THR A 50 -43.82 -37.64 24.69
C THR A 50 -43.11 -38.55 25.69
N GLY A 51 -42.48 -37.94 26.70
CA GLY A 51 -41.80 -38.64 27.80
C GLY A 51 -41.86 -37.83 29.08
N THR A 52 -42.91 -38.01 29.87
CA THR A 52 -43.19 -37.21 31.08
C THR A 52 -42.55 -37.81 32.35
N LEU A 53 -41.85 -36.95 33.11
CA LEU A 53 -41.63 -37.14 34.54
C LEU A 53 -41.76 -35.78 35.25
N SER A 54 -42.60 -35.74 36.30
CA SER A 54 -42.95 -34.54 37.07
C SER A 54 -42.27 -34.56 38.46
N PRO A 55 -42.50 -33.60 39.40
CA PRO A 55 -41.45 -32.63 39.71
C PRO A 55 -41.04 -32.59 41.20
N MET A 56 -39.90 -31.96 41.51
CA MET A 56 -39.57 -31.51 42.87
C MET A 56 -38.73 -30.22 42.86
N GLY A 57 -38.93 -29.38 43.89
CA GLY A 57 -37.95 -28.36 44.31
C GLY A 57 -38.11 -26.97 43.69
N SER A 58 -39.01 -26.17 44.26
CA SER A 58 -39.01 -24.72 44.09
C SER A 58 -38.08 -24.07 45.13
N ASP A 59 -37.11 -23.28 44.69
CA ASP A 59 -36.50 -22.22 45.51
C ASP A 59 -36.22 -20.98 44.66
N ALA A 60 -36.44 -19.80 45.25
CA ALA A 60 -36.57 -18.54 44.52
C ALA A 60 -35.25 -17.76 44.42
N LEU A 61 -35.01 -17.15 43.26
CA LEU A 61 -33.96 -16.13 43.09
C LEU A 61 -34.54 -14.72 43.39
N PRO A 62 -33.87 -13.89 44.19
CA PRO A 62 -34.32 -12.52 44.46
C PRO A 62 -33.99 -11.57 43.30
N SER A 63 -34.96 -10.74 42.92
CA SER A 63 -34.78 -9.63 41.98
C SER A 63 -34.10 -8.43 42.64
N TYR A 64 -33.09 -7.85 41.99
CA TYR A 64 -32.53 -6.55 42.35
C TYR A 64 -33.13 -5.42 41.46
N PRO A 65 -33.37 -4.22 42.01
CA PRO A 65 -33.87 -3.07 41.25
C PRO A 65 -32.77 -2.44 40.38
N PRO A 66 -33.13 -1.71 39.30
CA PRO A 66 -32.15 -1.02 38.46
C PRO A 66 -31.51 0.16 39.19
N LEU A 67 -30.19 0.32 39.01
CA LEU A 67 -29.44 1.48 39.46
C LEU A 67 -29.43 2.55 38.36
N GLU A 68 -29.96 3.74 38.66
CA GLU A 68 -29.73 4.95 37.86
C GLU A 68 -28.27 5.41 38.04
N LEU A 69 -27.58 5.69 36.94
CA LEU A 69 -26.21 6.21 36.93
C LEU A 69 -26.23 7.71 36.65
N ASP A 70 -26.03 8.51 37.70
CA ASP A 70 -26.06 9.97 37.64
C ASP A 70 -24.64 10.56 37.78
N THR A 71 -24.13 11.13 36.69
CA THR A 71 -22.92 11.96 36.54
C THR A 71 -21.51 11.35 36.83
N PRO A 72 -20.47 11.71 36.04
CA PRO A 72 -19.11 11.23 36.24
C PRO A 72 -18.22 12.25 36.95
N ASP A 73 -18.00 12.08 38.26
CA ASP A 73 -16.85 12.68 38.95
C ASP A 73 -16.47 11.86 40.20
N LYS A 74 -15.16 11.64 40.40
CA LYS A 74 -14.51 10.82 41.45
C LYS A 74 -14.51 9.29 41.25
N PHE A 75 -13.52 8.79 40.52
CA PHE A 75 -12.96 7.45 40.75
C PHE A 75 -11.47 7.41 40.36
N PHE A 76 -10.57 7.77 41.30
CA PHE A 76 -9.14 7.46 41.24
C PHE A 76 -8.49 7.59 42.64
N GLU A 77 -8.80 6.67 43.55
CA GLU A 77 -7.91 6.33 44.66
C GLU A 77 -7.88 4.81 44.86
N HIS A 78 -6.72 4.30 45.29
CA HIS A 78 -6.40 2.90 45.59
C HIS A 78 -6.29 1.89 44.42
N LEU A 79 -5.13 1.91 43.75
CA LEU A 79 -4.42 0.66 43.43
C LEU A 79 -2.92 0.82 43.72
N SER A 80 -2.46 0.33 44.88
CA SER A 80 -1.06 0.44 45.30
C SER A 80 -0.24 -0.76 44.80
N ILE A 81 0.36 -0.66 43.62
CA ILE A 81 1.33 -1.64 43.13
C ILE A 81 2.74 -1.16 43.51
N SER A 82 3.44 -1.93 44.35
CA SER A 82 4.84 -1.65 44.70
C SER A 82 5.76 -2.21 43.63
N ILE A 83 6.36 -1.34 42.81
CA ILE A 83 7.44 -1.69 41.88
C ILE A 83 8.75 -1.19 42.49
N TYR A 84 9.70 -2.10 42.73
CA TYR A 84 11.07 -1.73 43.09
C TYR A 84 11.79 -1.26 41.82
N LEU A 85 12.28 -0.02 41.83
CA LEU A 85 13.18 0.52 40.82
C LEU A 85 14.50 0.94 41.50
N PRO A 86 15.68 0.61 40.93
CA PRO A 86 16.93 1.19 41.39
C PRO A 86 17.00 2.68 41.03
N GLU A 87 17.62 3.47 41.90
CA GLU A 87 17.54 4.93 41.89
C GLU A 87 18.33 5.61 40.75
N THR A 88 17.88 6.83 40.40
CA THR A 88 18.62 8.01 39.86
C THR A 88 18.34 8.49 38.43
N ILE A 89 17.19 9.15 38.21
CA ILE A 89 17.04 10.26 37.24
C ILE A 89 16.20 11.38 37.89
N PRO A 90 16.59 12.67 37.82
CA PRO A 90 15.86 13.77 38.48
C PRO A 90 14.59 14.21 37.73
N VAL A 91 13.58 14.63 38.50
CA VAL A 91 12.27 15.08 38.01
C VAL A 91 12.37 16.44 37.32
N LEU A 92 11.83 16.55 36.10
CA LEU A 92 11.55 17.82 35.43
C LEU A 92 10.07 18.21 35.58
N ASN A 93 9.83 19.46 35.96
CA ASN A 93 8.51 19.99 36.30
C ASN A 93 7.55 20.01 35.11
N HIS A 94 6.27 19.66 35.35
CA HIS A 94 5.19 19.88 34.39
C HIS A 94 4.90 21.37 34.24
N ASN A 95 5.36 21.96 33.14
CA ASN A 95 4.70 23.03 32.41
C ASN A 95 5.43 23.25 31.08
N ASN A 96 4.95 22.63 30.00
CA ASN A 96 5.21 23.13 28.66
C ASN A 96 4.14 22.69 27.66
N ILE A 97 3.79 23.65 26.81
CA ILE A 97 2.89 23.49 25.66
C ILE A 97 3.53 22.47 24.71
N ILE A 98 2.71 21.56 24.16
CA ILE A 98 3.17 20.55 23.20
C ILE A 98 3.77 21.26 21.99
N ASN A 99 5.09 21.17 21.85
CA ASN A 99 5.85 21.75 20.76
C ASN A 99 6.03 20.67 19.67
N PRO A 100 5.47 20.82 18.47
CA PRO A 100 5.44 19.76 17.46
C PRO A 100 6.84 19.27 17.03
N ASN A 101 7.88 20.08 17.22
CA ASN A 101 9.27 19.71 16.90
C ASN A 101 9.85 18.56 17.76
N ILE A 102 9.22 18.20 18.89
CA ILE A 102 9.71 17.10 19.75
C ILE A 102 9.32 15.72 19.17
N MET A 103 8.22 15.63 18.41
CA MET A 103 7.90 14.38 17.69
C MET A 103 8.76 14.18 16.43
N SER A 104 9.14 15.27 15.74
CA SER A 104 9.95 15.17 14.52
C SER A 104 11.35 14.64 14.78
N SER A 105 12.00 15.08 15.86
CA SER A 105 13.30 14.54 16.29
C SER A 105 13.24 13.04 16.60
N GLN A 106 12.23 12.58 17.33
CA GLN A 106 12.09 11.16 17.67
C GLN A 106 11.83 10.24 16.47
N GLN A 107 11.07 10.70 15.46
CA GLN A 107 10.94 9.94 14.21
C GLN A 107 12.28 9.86 13.46
N THR A 108 13.00 10.99 13.31
CA THR A 108 14.29 11.02 12.62
C THR A 108 15.38 10.22 13.36
N GLU A 109 15.39 10.24 14.69
CA GLU A 109 16.30 9.45 15.53
C GLU A 109 15.98 7.95 15.45
N PHE A 110 14.70 7.55 15.48
CA PHE A 110 14.29 6.15 15.31
C PHE A 110 14.80 5.54 13.99
N PHE A 111 14.78 6.29 12.88
CA PHE A 111 15.36 5.83 11.62
C PHE A 111 16.89 5.89 11.59
N ARG A 112 17.52 6.90 12.21
CA ARG A 112 18.98 7.06 12.24
C ARG A 112 19.68 6.00 13.09
N ASP A 113 19.15 5.66 14.26
CA ASP A 113 19.77 4.72 15.21
C ASP A 113 19.64 3.25 14.79
N ASN A 114 18.87 2.95 13.75
CA ASN A 114 18.69 1.60 13.20
C ASN A 114 19.40 1.38 11.85
N LEU A 115 20.21 2.34 11.38
CA LEU A 115 21.16 2.16 10.28
C LEU A 115 22.53 1.73 10.85
N PRO A 116 23.20 0.69 10.31
CA PRO A 116 24.53 0.31 10.75
C PRO A 116 25.53 1.46 10.50
N SER A 117 26.30 1.81 11.53
CA SER A 117 27.22 2.94 11.49
C SER A 117 28.38 2.71 10.51
N PRO A 118 28.79 3.72 9.71
CA PRO A 118 29.88 3.56 8.76
C PRO A 118 31.24 3.58 9.46
N GLY A 119 31.72 2.44 9.97
CA GLY A 119 33.09 2.34 10.50
C GLY A 119 33.51 1.07 11.25
N GLU A 120 32.59 0.25 11.77
CA GLU A 120 32.97 -0.93 12.57
C GLU A 120 32.92 -2.24 11.78
N VAL A 121 34.10 -2.81 11.51
CA VAL A 121 34.25 -4.16 10.95
C VAL A 121 34.11 -5.17 12.08
N THR A 122 32.86 -5.52 12.38
CA THR A 122 32.52 -6.81 13.00
C THR A 122 31.81 -7.65 11.92
N THR A 123 32.14 -8.93 11.81
CA THR A 123 31.58 -9.83 10.79
C THR A 123 30.29 -10.49 11.28
N PRO A 124 29.17 -10.35 10.55
CA PRO A 124 28.08 -11.31 10.62
C PRO A 124 27.70 -11.85 9.23
N ASP A 125 27.63 -13.18 9.11
CA ASP A 125 27.04 -13.87 7.96
C ASP A 125 25.51 -13.67 7.94
N SER A 126 25.04 -12.50 7.50
CA SER A 126 23.61 -12.18 7.33
C SER A 126 23.40 -10.97 6.40
N ILE A 127 23.98 -11.01 5.20
CA ILE A 127 23.45 -10.24 4.06
C ILE A 127 22.51 -11.20 3.31
N PRO A 128 21.18 -11.05 3.37
CA PRO A 128 20.29 -11.89 2.59
C PRO A 128 20.48 -11.56 1.11
N SER A 129 21.17 -12.44 0.38
CA SER A 129 21.17 -12.40 -1.07
C SER A 129 19.73 -12.55 -1.56
N SER A 130 19.27 -11.64 -2.41
CA SER A 130 18.05 -11.86 -3.19
C SER A 130 18.20 -13.19 -3.94
N PRO A 131 17.17 -14.04 -4.01
CA PRO A 131 17.24 -15.22 -4.85
C PRO A 131 17.56 -14.80 -6.28
N GLU A 132 18.54 -15.44 -6.91
CA GLU A 132 18.88 -15.17 -8.31
C GLU A 132 17.66 -15.47 -9.19
N LEU A 133 17.00 -14.39 -9.66
CA LEU A 133 15.98 -14.49 -10.70
C LEU A 133 16.71 -14.92 -11.97
N GLY A 134 16.53 -16.18 -12.36
CA GLY A 134 17.35 -16.84 -13.37
C GLY A 134 17.41 -16.06 -14.69
N SER A 135 18.58 -15.49 -14.99
CA SER A 135 18.84 -14.70 -16.21
C SER A 135 19.01 -15.55 -17.48
N SER A 136 18.55 -16.80 -17.46
CA SER A 136 18.72 -17.79 -18.52
C SER A 136 17.42 -18.52 -18.88
N SER A 137 16.39 -17.77 -19.30
CA SER A 137 15.34 -18.31 -20.16
C SER A 137 15.60 -17.85 -21.60
N SER A 138 15.92 -18.83 -22.46
CA SER A 138 16.12 -18.63 -23.89
C SER A 138 14.86 -18.05 -24.55
N SER A 139 15.05 -17.07 -25.43
CA SER A 139 14.01 -16.26 -26.09
C SER A 139 13.03 -17.01 -27.02
N ASP A 140 13.06 -18.34 -27.04
CA ASP A 140 12.41 -19.20 -28.02
C ASP A 140 11.49 -20.24 -27.35
N SER A 141 10.35 -19.84 -26.75
CA SER A 141 9.29 -20.79 -26.33
C SER A 141 7.87 -20.24 -26.06
N ILE A 142 7.50 -19.02 -26.46
CA ILE A 142 6.07 -18.65 -26.60
C ILE A 142 5.83 -17.88 -27.91
N ALA A 143 5.78 -18.64 -29.00
CA ALA A 143 5.23 -18.17 -30.28
C ALA A 143 4.16 -19.17 -30.74
N SER A 144 3.00 -18.65 -31.19
CA SER A 144 1.84 -19.35 -31.76
C SER A 144 0.63 -19.62 -30.85
N LEU A 145 -0.08 -18.55 -30.47
CA LEU A 145 -1.56 -18.53 -30.49
C LEU A 145 -2.03 -17.26 -31.20
N GLY A 146 -2.48 -17.39 -32.45
CA GLY A 146 -2.97 -16.27 -33.24
C GLY A 146 -4.44 -15.99 -32.97
N SER A 147 -4.76 -14.82 -32.42
CA SER A 147 -6.13 -14.32 -32.28
C SER A 147 -6.53 -13.49 -33.51
N PRO A 148 -7.80 -13.52 -33.96
CA PRO A 148 -8.23 -12.84 -35.18
C PRO A 148 -8.20 -11.32 -35.04
N ALA A 149 -7.90 -10.63 -36.15
CA ALA A 149 -7.73 -9.18 -36.17
C ALA A 149 -9.03 -8.43 -35.81
N SER A 150 -8.96 -7.61 -34.76
CA SER A 150 -9.94 -6.55 -34.48
C SER A 150 -9.76 -5.39 -35.48
N PRO A 151 -10.84 -4.67 -35.84
CA PRO A 151 -10.77 -3.63 -36.86
C PRO A 151 -9.91 -2.43 -36.41
N LEU A 152 -9.09 -1.95 -37.34
CA LEU A 152 -8.19 -0.80 -37.17
C LEU A 152 -8.97 0.46 -36.72
N SER A 153 -8.64 0.96 -35.53
CA SER A 153 -9.00 2.33 -35.13
C SER A 153 -8.18 3.35 -35.95
N PRO A 154 -8.72 4.55 -36.23
CA PRO A 154 -8.04 5.53 -37.08
C PRO A 154 -6.76 6.07 -36.42
N PRO A 155 -5.70 6.39 -37.20
CA PRO A 155 -4.42 6.80 -36.64
C PRO A 155 -4.45 8.27 -36.19
N VAL A 156 -4.79 8.51 -34.93
CA VAL A 156 -4.45 9.77 -34.24
C VAL A 156 -3.06 9.61 -33.63
N THR A 157 -2.04 9.57 -34.50
CA THR A 157 -0.64 9.39 -34.08
C THR A 157 -0.06 10.69 -33.51
N GLN A 158 -0.48 11.02 -32.29
CA GLN A 158 0.31 11.94 -31.46
C GLN A 158 1.72 11.36 -31.28
N PRO A 159 2.78 12.19 -31.37
CA PRO A 159 4.15 11.71 -31.23
C PRO A 159 4.40 11.13 -29.84
N VAL A 160 4.85 9.87 -29.76
CA VAL A 160 5.18 9.20 -28.49
C VAL A 160 6.65 9.44 -28.13
N ALA A 161 6.94 9.66 -26.85
CA ALA A 161 8.28 9.82 -26.33
C ALA A 161 9.06 8.49 -26.35
N ASP A 162 10.21 8.52 -27.03
CA ASP A 162 11.09 7.39 -27.29
C ASP A 162 12.24 7.24 -26.28
N SER A 163 12.74 8.37 -25.78
CA SER A 163 13.97 8.51 -24.98
C SER A 163 13.71 8.59 -23.48
N PHE A 164 12.46 8.76 -23.04
CA PHE A 164 12.14 8.84 -21.62
C PHE A 164 10.76 8.28 -21.28
N VAL A 165 10.58 7.97 -20.00
CA VAL A 165 9.40 7.30 -19.44
C VAL A 165 9.23 7.76 -17.98
N PHE A 166 8.01 7.72 -17.46
CA PHE A 166 7.76 7.91 -16.03
C PHE A 166 7.39 6.60 -15.32
N ALA A 167 7.77 6.49 -14.06
CA ALA A 167 7.32 5.46 -13.15
C ALA A 167 6.80 6.15 -11.88
N PHE A 168 5.60 5.79 -11.44
CA PHE A 168 4.94 6.43 -10.31
C PHE A 168 4.73 5.43 -9.17
N ASP A 169 5.06 5.83 -7.94
CA ASP A 169 4.32 5.30 -6.80
C ASP A 169 2.84 5.78 -6.85
N ILE A 170 1.97 5.17 -6.05
CA ILE A 170 0.53 5.45 -6.02
C ILE A 170 0.12 6.19 -4.75
N ASP A 171 0.45 5.68 -3.57
CA ASP A 171 -0.16 6.06 -2.29
C ASP A 171 0.61 7.19 -1.62
N GLY A 172 0.18 8.44 -1.87
CA GLY A 172 0.91 9.66 -1.52
C GLY A 172 1.43 10.43 -2.76
N VAL A 173 1.36 9.83 -3.95
CA VAL A 173 1.78 10.46 -5.23
C VAL A 173 0.60 10.71 -6.15
N LEU A 174 -0.22 9.68 -6.41
CA LEU A 174 -1.38 9.74 -7.31
C LEU A 174 -2.71 9.70 -6.54
N VAL A 175 -2.74 8.97 -5.44
CA VAL A 175 -3.92 8.66 -4.64
C VAL A 175 -3.60 8.90 -3.17
N ARG A 176 -4.56 9.41 -2.40
CA ARG A 176 -4.48 9.48 -0.94
C ARG A 176 -5.83 9.06 -0.36
N GLY A 177 -5.84 8.00 0.45
CA GLY A 177 -7.06 7.48 1.07
C GLY A 177 -8.13 7.02 0.07
N GLY A 178 -7.72 6.38 -1.03
CA GLY A 178 -8.62 5.85 -2.06
C GLY A 178 -9.22 6.91 -3.00
N LYS A 179 -8.78 8.17 -2.92
CA LYS A 179 -9.17 9.25 -3.85
C LYS A 179 -7.94 9.78 -4.58
N ALA A 180 -8.09 10.09 -5.86
CA ALA A 180 -7.04 10.76 -6.63
C ALA A 180 -6.67 12.11 -5.99
N ILE A 181 -5.38 12.41 -5.97
CA ILE A 181 -4.85 13.74 -5.70
C ILE A 181 -5.25 14.62 -6.91
N PRO A 182 -5.78 15.85 -6.72
CA PRO A 182 -6.32 16.66 -7.83
C PRO A 182 -5.33 16.87 -8.98
N GLU A 183 -4.05 17.07 -8.64
CA GLU A 183 -2.94 17.27 -9.56
C GLU A 183 -2.62 15.99 -10.37
N ALA A 184 -2.93 14.80 -9.85
CA ALA A 184 -2.73 13.54 -10.56
C ALA A 184 -3.62 13.42 -11.81
N LEU A 185 -4.85 13.91 -11.74
CA LEU A 185 -5.77 13.96 -12.91
C LEU A 185 -5.17 14.81 -14.04
N GLN A 186 -4.58 15.96 -13.70
CA GLN A 186 -3.94 16.82 -14.69
C GLN A 186 -2.59 16.23 -15.15
N ALA A 187 -1.84 15.56 -14.28
CA ALA A 187 -0.61 14.87 -14.64
C ALA A 187 -0.86 13.78 -15.69
N MET A 188 -1.92 12.96 -15.52
CA MET A 188 -2.30 11.94 -16.51
C MET A 188 -2.65 12.57 -17.87
N LYS A 189 -3.36 13.70 -17.91
CA LYS A 189 -3.64 14.43 -19.15
C LYS A 189 -2.37 14.92 -19.84
N VAL A 190 -1.47 15.54 -19.07
CA VAL A 190 -0.17 16.05 -19.55
C VAL A 190 0.70 14.92 -20.11
N LEU A 191 0.70 13.73 -19.49
CA LEU A 191 1.37 12.54 -20.03
C LEU A 191 0.70 12.01 -21.31
N ASN A 192 -0.62 12.09 -21.41
CA ASN A 192 -1.40 11.60 -22.57
C ASN A 192 -1.58 12.67 -23.69
N GLY A 193 -0.65 13.63 -23.80
CA GLY A 193 -0.59 14.57 -24.92
C GLY A 193 -1.17 15.96 -24.67
N GLU A 194 -1.84 16.23 -23.54
CA GLU A 194 -2.26 17.60 -23.15
C GLU A 194 -1.08 18.43 -22.57
N ASN A 195 0.08 18.38 -23.23
CA ASN A 195 1.26 19.19 -22.92
C ASN A 195 1.64 20.11 -24.08
N GLU A 196 2.50 21.10 -23.83
CA GLU A 196 2.88 22.14 -24.80
C GLU A 196 3.61 21.61 -26.06
N TYR A 197 4.03 20.35 -26.06
CA TYR A 197 4.70 19.67 -27.18
C TYR A 197 3.77 18.70 -27.95
N GLY A 198 2.57 18.43 -27.42
CA GLY A 198 1.63 17.44 -27.98
C GLY A 198 2.14 16.00 -27.95
N ILE A 199 3.11 15.68 -27.08
CA ILE A 199 3.73 14.35 -27.02
C ILE A 199 3.03 13.43 -26.03
N GLN A 200 2.84 12.16 -26.36
CA GLN A 200 2.47 11.14 -25.38
C GLN A 200 3.73 10.63 -24.69
N VAL A 201 3.69 10.50 -23.36
CA VAL A 201 4.82 10.05 -22.55
C VAL A 201 4.48 8.69 -21.93
N PRO A 202 5.17 7.61 -22.33
CA PRO A 202 4.96 6.29 -21.75
C PRO A 202 5.15 6.33 -20.23
N HIS A 203 4.34 5.57 -19.48
CA HIS A 203 4.43 5.53 -18.03
C HIS A 203 3.91 4.23 -17.40
N ILE A 204 4.46 3.89 -16.24
CA ILE A 204 4.10 2.73 -15.41
C ILE A 204 3.79 3.13 -13.96
N PHE A 205 3.18 2.23 -13.21
CA PHE A 205 2.82 2.36 -11.81
C PHE A 205 3.51 1.26 -11.01
N LEU A 206 4.34 1.61 -10.02
CA LEU A 206 5.07 0.70 -9.15
C LEU A 206 4.74 1.00 -7.68
N THR A 207 3.81 0.23 -7.13
CA THR A 207 3.40 0.30 -5.72
C THR A 207 3.93 -0.89 -4.94
N ASN A 208 4.25 -0.65 -3.67
CA ASN A 208 4.52 -1.70 -2.71
C ASN A 208 3.25 -2.33 -2.14
N GLY A 209 2.10 -1.66 -2.30
CA GLY A 209 0.79 -2.19 -1.94
C GLY A 209 0.40 -3.42 -2.79
N GLY A 210 -0.60 -4.15 -2.32
CA GLY A 210 -1.07 -5.39 -2.94
C GLY A 210 -2.35 -5.93 -2.31
N GLY A 211 -2.63 -7.21 -2.55
CA GLY A 211 -3.79 -7.93 -2.00
C GLY A 211 -5.03 -7.95 -2.91
N LYS A 212 -4.82 -7.62 -4.18
CA LYS A 212 -5.77 -7.65 -5.30
C LYS A 212 -4.98 -8.05 -6.56
N THR A 213 -5.63 -8.58 -7.60
CA THR A 213 -4.91 -8.82 -8.87
C THR A 213 -4.53 -7.50 -9.53
N GLU A 214 -3.53 -7.54 -10.42
CA GLU A 214 -3.15 -6.39 -11.23
C GLU A 214 -4.35 -5.80 -12.00
N GLU A 215 -5.24 -6.64 -12.53
CA GLU A 215 -6.45 -6.21 -13.26
C GLU A 215 -7.45 -5.46 -12.37
N GLU A 216 -7.69 -5.94 -11.14
CA GLU A 216 -8.55 -5.25 -10.17
C GLU A 216 -7.93 -3.90 -9.77
N ARG A 217 -6.61 -3.84 -9.59
CA ARG A 217 -5.88 -2.60 -9.26
C ARG A 217 -5.84 -1.60 -10.43
N CYS A 218 -5.71 -2.07 -11.66
CA CYS A 218 -5.87 -1.25 -12.85
C CYS A 218 -7.28 -0.66 -12.92
N GLY A 219 -8.32 -1.46 -12.70
CA GLY A 219 -9.71 -1.00 -12.67
C GLY A 219 -9.96 0.08 -11.59
N ASP A 220 -9.49 -0.16 -10.36
CA ASP A 220 -9.54 0.81 -9.26
C ASP A 220 -8.87 2.14 -9.67
N LEU A 221 -7.61 2.09 -10.13
CA LEU A 221 -6.82 3.28 -10.42
C LEU A 221 -7.33 4.01 -11.66
N SER A 222 -7.84 3.30 -12.67
CA SER A 222 -8.52 3.88 -13.83
C SER A 222 -9.74 4.69 -13.44
N GLY A 223 -10.58 4.16 -12.55
CA GLY A 223 -11.74 4.87 -12.02
C GLY A 223 -11.36 6.09 -11.18
N GLN A 224 -10.25 6.01 -10.44
CA GLN A 224 -9.72 7.14 -9.65
C GLN A 224 -9.13 8.25 -10.54
N LEU A 225 -8.35 7.90 -11.56
CA LEU A 225 -7.60 8.83 -12.39
C LEU A 225 -8.34 9.30 -13.66
N ASN A 226 -9.50 8.70 -13.97
CA ASN A 226 -10.24 8.91 -15.22
C ASN A 226 -9.40 8.67 -16.48
N CYS A 227 -8.52 7.66 -16.45
CA CYS A 227 -7.71 7.22 -17.59
C CYS A 227 -7.72 5.69 -17.70
N ASP A 228 -7.53 5.17 -18.91
CA ASP A 228 -7.50 3.73 -19.19
C ASP A 228 -6.09 3.18 -18.90
N ILE A 229 -5.95 2.34 -17.87
CA ILE A 229 -4.68 1.81 -17.37
C ILE A 229 -4.64 0.31 -17.66
N LYS A 230 -3.58 -0.14 -18.34
CA LYS A 230 -3.42 -1.55 -18.73
C LYS A 230 -2.65 -2.34 -17.66
N PRO A 231 -2.94 -3.64 -17.48
CA PRO A 231 -2.16 -4.51 -16.58
C PRO A 231 -0.64 -4.49 -16.86
N GLY A 232 -0.23 -4.34 -18.11
CA GLY A 232 1.19 -4.20 -18.49
C GLY A 232 1.90 -2.95 -17.93
N GLN A 233 1.15 -1.96 -17.43
CA GLN A 233 1.68 -0.76 -16.77
C GLN A 233 1.82 -0.91 -15.26
N PHE A 234 1.27 -1.96 -14.64
CA PHE A 234 1.05 -2.01 -13.21
C PHE A 234 1.91 -3.09 -12.52
N ILE A 235 2.66 -2.68 -11.50
CA ILE A 235 3.43 -3.59 -10.63
C ILE A 235 3.00 -3.34 -9.17
N CYS A 236 2.47 -4.38 -8.54
CA CYS A 236 2.21 -4.49 -7.11
C CYS A 236 3.44 -5.12 -6.40
N GLY A 237 3.49 -5.04 -5.07
CA GLY A 237 4.58 -5.65 -4.29
C GLY A 237 4.72 -7.17 -4.51
N HIS A 238 3.59 -7.86 -4.75
CA HIS A 238 3.56 -9.30 -4.99
C HIS A 238 3.78 -9.72 -6.46
N THR A 239 3.73 -8.81 -7.45
CA THR A 239 3.85 -9.19 -8.87
C THR A 239 5.15 -9.93 -9.20
N PRO A 240 6.34 -9.57 -8.66
CA PRO A 240 7.56 -10.34 -8.89
C PRO A 240 7.51 -11.77 -8.34
N MET A 241 6.71 -12.04 -7.30
CA MET A 241 6.61 -13.36 -6.68
C MET A 241 6.00 -14.42 -7.59
N ARG A 242 5.34 -14.02 -8.69
CA ARG A 242 4.85 -14.95 -9.73
C ARG A 242 5.97 -15.82 -10.31
N GLU A 243 7.21 -15.29 -10.37
CA GLU A 243 8.38 -16.03 -10.87
C GLU A 243 8.83 -17.15 -9.91
N MET A 244 8.17 -17.31 -8.75
CA MET A 244 8.41 -18.38 -7.78
C MET A 244 7.29 -19.45 -7.72
N ALA A 245 6.24 -19.33 -8.55
CA ALA A 245 5.11 -20.27 -8.57
C ALA A 245 5.50 -21.72 -8.94
N GLU A 246 6.55 -21.89 -9.74
CA GLU A 246 7.07 -23.22 -10.11
C GLU A 246 8.02 -23.83 -9.07
N LYS A 247 8.52 -23.02 -8.12
CA LYS A 247 9.56 -23.42 -7.15
C LYS A 247 9.00 -24.17 -5.94
N TYR A 248 7.75 -23.94 -5.57
CA TYR A 248 7.12 -24.46 -4.35
C TYR A 248 5.82 -25.20 -4.67
N GLY A 249 5.53 -26.30 -3.97
CA GLY A 249 4.32 -27.08 -4.15
C GLY A 249 3.16 -26.53 -3.32
N THR A 250 3.31 -26.61 -2.00
CA THR A 250 2.33 -26.13 -1.01
C THR A 250 2.84 -24.86 -0.35
N VAL A 251 2.09 -23.76 -0.44
CA VAL A 251 2.49 -22.45 0.07
C VAL A 251 1.45 -21.87 1.02
N LEU A 252 1.90 -21.18 2.08
CA LEU A 252 1.03 -20.38 2.94
C LEU A 252 1.05 -18.93 2.44
N VAL A 253 -0.10 -18.40 2.05
CA VAL A 253 -0.26 -17.01 1.62
C VAL A 253 -0.98 -16.21 2.70
N VAL A 254 -0.31 -15.17 3.19
CA VAL A 254 -0.72 -14.36 4.36
C VAL A 254 -1.12 -12.94 3.94
N GLY A 255 -2.14 -12.42 4.62
CA GLY A 255 -2.61 -11.03 4.53
C GLY A 255 -3.63 -10.76 3.43
N GLY A 256 -4.02 -9.49 3.29
CA GLY A 256 -5.08 -9.05 2.38
C GLY A 256 -6.50 -9.20 2.96
N GLU A 257 -7.49 -9.13 2.08
CA GLU A 257 -8.92 -9.15 2.45
C GLU A 257 -9.60 -10.39 1.89
N GLY A 258 -10.17 -11.22 2.78
CA GLY A 258 -10.79 -12.50 2.42
C GLY A 258 -9.83 -13.38 1.60
N GLU A 259 -10.35 -13.99 0.54
CA GLU A 259 -9.59 -14.90 -0.32
C GLU A 259 -8.75 -14.21 -1.40
N LYS A 260 -8.69 -12.88 -1.45
CA LYS A 260 -8.08 -12.16 -2.58
C LYS A 260 -6.62 -12.54 -2.82
N CYS A 261 -5.81 -12.64 -1.76
CA CYS A 261 -4.42 -13.08 -1.90
C CYS A 261 -4.29 -14.52 -2.37
N ARG A 262 -5.26 -15.40 -2.04
CA ARG A 262 -5.31 -16.76 -2.60
C ARG A 262 -5.56 -16.71 -4.11
N HIS A 263 -6.54 -15.94 -4.56
CA HIS A 263 -6.84 -15.79 -5.99
C HIS A 263 -5.67 -15.17 -6.77
N VAL A 264 -4.92 -14.23 -6.18
CA VAL A 264 -3.67 -13.70 -6.76
C VAL A 264 -2.63 -14.82 -6.91
N ALA A 265 -2.40 -15.63 -5.88
CA ALA A 265 -1.42 -16.71 -5.92
C ALA A 265 -1.81 -17.82 -6.92
N GLU A 266 -3.07 -18.25 -6.91
CA GLU A 266 -3.60 -19.22 -7.87
C GLU A 266 -3.54 -18.67 -9.31
N GLY A 267 -3.81 -17.37 -9.51
CA GLY A 267 -3.65 -16.68 -10.79
C GLY A 267 -2.20 -16.59 -11.28
N TYR A 268 -1.22 -16.52 -10.37
CA TYR A 268 0.21 -16.65 -10.70
C TYR A 268 0.66 -18.09 -10.95
N GLY A 269 -0.20 -19.09 -10.71
CA GLY A 269 0.10 -20.51 -10.96
C GLY A 269 0.59 -21.30 -9.74
N PHE A 270 0.53 -20.74 -8.53
CA PHE A 270 0.76 -21.54 -7.31
C PHE A 270 -0.31 -22.64 -7.19
N LYS A 271 0.13 -23.88 -6.97
CA LYS A 271 -0.73 -25.08 -7.18
C LYS A 271 -1.53 -25.49 -5.95
N ASP A 272 -0.92 -25.41 -4.77
CA ASP A 272 -1.57 -25.69 -3.50
C ASP A 272 -1.38 -24.51 -2.55
N VAL A 273 -2.38 -23.61 -2.51
CA VAL A 273 -2.34 -22.38 -1.70
C VAL A 273 -3.18 -22.58 -0.44
N VAL A 274 -2.54 -22.44 0.70
CA VAL A 274 -3.11 -22.41 2.05
C VAL A 274 -3.22 -20.96 2.52
N THR A 275 -4.27 -20.60 3.27
CA THR A 275 -4.37 -19.30 3.97
C THR A 275 -4.43 -19.49 5.50
N PRO A 276 -4.19 -18.44 6.29
CA PRO A 276 -4.43 -18.45 7.75
C PRO A 276 -5.84 -18.94 8.11
N GLY A 277 -6.85 -18.57 7.31
CA GLY A 277 -8.24 -19.00 7.52
C GLY A 277 -8.41 -20.53 7.50
N ASP A 278 -7.75 -21.22 6.57
CA ASP A 278 -7.81 -22.69 6.49
C ASP A 278 -7.27 -23.36 7.77
N ILE A 279 -6.16 -22.84 8.30
CA ILE A 279 -5.49 -23.35 9.50
C ILE A 279 -6.37 -23.10 10.75
N ILE A 280 -6.95 -21.90 10.87
CA ILE A 280 -7.86 -21.55 11.98
C ILE A 280 -9.16 -22.38 11.91
N LYS A 281 -9.67 -22.65 10.69
CA LYS A 281 -10.86 -23.49 10.49
C LYS A 281 -10.61 -24.94 10.90
N HIS A 282 -9.44 -25.49 10.60
CA HIS A 282 -9.04 -26.82 11.05
C HIS A 282 -8.84 -26.89 12.57
N ASN A 283 -8.15 -25.90 13.16
CA ASN A 283 -7.96 -25.82 14.60
C ASN A 283 -8.02 -24.37 15.12
N ALA A 284 -9.18 -23.98 15.64
CA ALA A 284 -9.42 -22.65 16.18
C ALA A 284 -8.57 -22.32 17.42
N ALA A 285 -7.97 -23.32 18.09
CA ALA A 285 -7.06 -23.08 19.21
C ALA A 285 -5.71 -22.49 18.77
N THR A 286 -5.38 -22.52 17.47
CA THR A 286 -4.16 -21.91 16.91
C THR A 286 -4.13 -20.40 17.16
N THR A 287 -5.29 -19.73 17.11
CA THR A 287 -5.40 -18.28 17.30
C THR A 287 -6.42 -17.97 18.41
N PRO A 288 -6.08 -18.21 19.70
CA PRO A 288 -7.07 -18.32 20.79
C PRO A 288 -7.84 -17.01 21.10
N PHE A 289 -7.35 -15.87 20.60
CA PHE A 289 -7.96 -14.55 20.81
C PHE A 289 -8.96 -14.15 19.72
N ARG A 290 -9.14 -14.97 18.69
CA ARG A 290 -10.02 -14.70 17.54
C ARG A 290 -10.87 -15.91 17.18
N LYS A 291 -12.00 -15.64 16.53
CA LYS A 291 -12.76 -16.62 15.74
C LYS A 291 -12.93 -16.07 14.33
N LEU A 292 -12.96 -16.95 13.33
CA LEU A 292 -13.32 -16.57 11.97
C LEU A 292 -14.75 -16.00 11.95
N THR A 293 -14.97 -14.96 11.15
CA THR A 293 -16.34 -14.52 10.83
C THR A 293 -17.07 -15.61 10.03
N PRO A 294 -18.42 -15.57 9.92
CA PRO A 294 -19.16 -16.52 9.09
C PRO A 294 -18.70 -16.53 7.62
N GLU A 295 -18.31 -15.37 7.10
CA GLU A 295 -17.75 -15.20 5.76
C GLU A 295 -16.35 -15.83 5.65
N GLU A 296 -15.44 -15.50 6.56
CA GLU A 296 -14.10 -16.09 6.61
C GLU A 296 -14.15 -17.62 6.75
N HIS A 297 -15.07 -18.14 7.57
CA HIS A 297 -15.27 -19.58 7.75
C HIS A 297 -15.87 -20.27 6.51
N ALA A 298 -16.76 -19.60 5.77
CA ALA A 298 -17.31 -20.11 4.52
C ALA A 298 -16.23 -20.14 3.41
N ASN A 299 -15.40 -19.11 3.35
CA ASN A 299 -14.31 -18.94 2.40
C ASN A 299 -13.12 -19.88 2.64
N SER A 300 -12.79 -20.13 3.92
CA SER A 300 -11.68 -21.02 4.31
C SER A 300 -11.93 -22.47 3.89
N ARG A 301 -10.92 -23.11 3.30
CA ARG A 301 -10.98 -24.49 2.81
C ARG A 301 -10.83 -25.47 3.97
N GLU A 302 -11.67 -26.49 4.00
CA GLU A 302 -11.55 -27.57 4.99
C GLU A 302 -10.46 -28.56 4.54
N ARG A 303 -9.46 -28.77 5.40
CA ARG A 303 -8.30 -29.63 5.16
C ARG A 303 -7.81 -30.19 6.48
N ASP A 304 -7.31 -31.43 6.46
CA ASP A 304 -6.53 -31.97 7.57
C ASP A 304 -5.08 -31.46 7.47
N PHE A 305 -4.62 -30.71 8.47
CA PHE A 305 -3.26 -30.16 8.51
C PHE A 305 -2.27 -31.02 9.29
N THR A 306 -2.69 -32.18 9.82
CA THR A 306 -1.84 -33.10 10.62
C THR A 306 -0.55 -33.50 9.89
N ASP A 307 -0.60 -33.68 8.57
CA ASP A 307 0.55 -34.12 7.75
C ASP A 307 0.95 -33.13 6.64
N VAL A 308 0.42 -31.90 6.68
CA VAL A 308 0.70 -30.87 5.66
C VAL A 308 2.06 -30.22 5.92
N VAL A 309 2.85 -30.14 4.86
CA VAL A 309 4.12 -29.40 4.80
C VAL A 309 3.88 -28.09 4.04
N ILE A 310 4.35 -26.98 4.60
CA ILE A 310 4.41 -25.68 3.92
C ILE A 310 5.83 -25.48 3.39
N ASP A 311 6.00 -25.46 2.07
CA ASP A 311 7.31 -25.33 1.41
C ASP A 311 7.87 -23.90 1.49
N ALA A 312 7.00 -22.90 1.52
CA ALA A 312 7.33 -21.48 1.64
C ALA A 312 6.13 -20.66 2.14
N VAL A 313 6.41 -19.53 2.80
CA VAL A 313 5.40 -18.56 3.25
C VAL A 313 5.53 -17.28 2.46
N PHE A 314 4.39 -16.73 2.01
CA PHE A 314 4.31 -15.53 1.19
C PHE A 314 3.37 -14.52 1.85
N VAL A 315 3.92 -13.40 2.30
CA VAL A 315 3.13 -12.28 2.82
C VAL A 315 2.88 -11.32 1.64
N PHE A 316 1.72 -11.49 0.99
CA PHE A 316 1.38 -10.75 -0.24
C PHE A 316 0.91 -9.33 0.04
N ALA A 317 0.21 -9.11 1.15
CA ALA A 317 -0.34 -7.81 1.54
C ALA A 317 -0.39 -7.67 3.06
N ASP A 318 -0.72 -6.48 3.56
CA ASP A 318 -0.93 -6.25 4.99
C ASP A 318 -1.95 -7.21 5.58
N SER A 319 -1.58 -7.82 6.70
CA SER A 319 -2.51 -8.61 7.52
C SER A 319 -3.64 -7.75 8.07
N ARG A 320 -4.83 -8.35 8.21
CA ARG A 320 -5.99 -7.80 8.93
C ARG A 320 -6.16 -8.43 10.33
N ASP A 321 -5.26 -9.34 10.71
CA ASP A 321 -5.24 -10.00 12.03
C ASP A 321 -3.81 -10.26 12.52
N TRP A 322 -3.10 -9.19 12.90
CA TRP A 322 -1.66 -9.25 13.14
C TRP A 322 -1.27 -10.27 14.22
N ALA A 323 -2.10 -10.47 15.25
CA ALA A 323 -1.82 -11.44 16.29
C ALA A 323 -1.98 -12.90 15.82
N GLY A 324 -3.06 -13.23 15.09
CA GLY A 324 -3.29 -14.58 14.58
C GLY A 324 -2.32 -14.95 13.46
N ASP A 325 -2.08 -14.04 12.52
CA ASP A 325 -1.14 -14.27 11.42
C ASP A 325 0.31 -14.42 11.93
N ILE A 326 0.76 -13.59 12.90
CA ILE A 326 2.08 -13.77 13.52
C ILE A 326 2.17 -15.13 14.24
N GLN A 327 1.14 -15.55 14.98
CA GLN A 327 1.15 -16.85 15.65
C GLN A 327 1.31 -18.00 14.65
N ILE A 328 0.54 -17.99 13.55
CA ILE A 328 0.64 -19.00 12.47
C ILE A 328 2.01 -18.95 11.78
N MET A 329 2.53 -17.76 11.48
CA MET A 329 3.87 -17.59 10.90
C MET A 329 4.96 -18.13 11.84
N LEU A 330 4.86 -17.89 13.15
CA LEU A 330 5.78 -18.41 14.15
C LEU A 330 5.71 -19.93 14.27
N ASP A 331 4.51 -20.51 14.25
CA ASP A 331 4.31 -21.96 14.32
C ASP A 331 4.92 -22.66 13.10
N VAL A 332 4.79 -22.09 11.90
CA VAL A 332 5.45 -22.57 10.68
C VAL A 332 6.97 -22.37 10.74
N ALA A 333 7.46 -21.20 11.17
CA ALA A 333 8.90 -20.91 11.25
C ALA A 333 9.64 -21.82 12.24
N MET A 334 8.99 -22.19 13.35
CA MET A 334 9.54 -23.11 14.35
C MET A 334 9.11 -24.57 14.11
N SER A 335 8.59 -24.94 12.93
CA SER A 335 8.20 -26.32 12.62
C SER A 335 9.37 -27.18 12.12
N LYS A 336 9.23 -28.51 12.14
CA LYS A 336 10.18 -29.43 11.49
C LYS A 336 9.92 -29.44 9.98
N GLY A 337 10.74 -28.73 9.21
CA GLY A 337 10.69 -28.76 7.75
C GLY A 337 9.38 -28.23 7.16
N GLY A 338 8.73 -27.26 7.80
CA GLY A 338 7.44 -26.72 7.36
C GLY A 338 6.21 -27.56 7.75
N ARG A 339 6.36 -28.69 8.46
CA ARG A 339 5.22 -29.55 8.86
C ARG A 339 4.43 -28.94 10.01
N LEU A 340 3.19 -28.53 9.75
CA LEU A 340 2.29 -27.98 10.77
C LEU A 340 2.06 -28.98 11.92
N GLY A 341 1.83 -28.45 13.13
CA GLY A 341 1.69 -29.26 14.35
C GLY A 341 2.99 -29.84 14.91
N THR A 342 4.14 -29.64 14.26
CA THR A 342 5.46 -30.05 14.78
C THR A 342 6.26 -28.87 15.34
N ARG A 343 7.30 -29.16 16.12
CA ARG A 343 8.24 -28.18 16.67
C ARG A 343 9.67 -28.64 16.43
N SER A 344 10.50 -27.80 15.80
CA SER A 344 11.93 -28.04 15.63
C SER A 344 12.67 -27.95 16.97
N GLU A 345 13.73 -28.73 17.12
CA GLU A 345 14.59 -28.70 18.31
C GLU A 345 15.67 -27.61 18.19
N THR A 346 16.06 -27.28 16.96
CA THR A 346 17.06 -26.26 16.60
C THR A 346 16.41 -24.93 16.18
N ASN A 347 15.19 -24.97 15.63
CA ASN A 347 14.50 -23.81 15.03
C ASN A 347 15.25 -23.20 13.84
N ASP A 348 15.91 -24.04 13.04
CA ASP A 348 16.55 -23.71 11.76
C ASP A 348 15.95 -24.50 10.57
N GLU A 349 14.98 -25.37 10.83
CA GLU A 349 14.28 -26.22 9.84
C GLU A 349 13.06 -25.53 9.19
N GLY A 350 12.77 -24.27 9.54
CA GLY A 350 11.60 -23.55 9.05
C GLY A 350 11.69 -23.19 7.56
N PRO A 351 10.56 -23.14 6.83
CA PRO A 351 10.55 -22.77 5.41
C PRO A 351 10.88 -21.27 5.23
N PRO A 352 11.31 -20.84 4.03
CA PRO A 352 11.59 -19.44 3.74
C PRO A 352 10.30 -18.59 3.70
N PHE A 353 10.43 -17.35 4.20
CA PHE A 353 9.38 -16.33 4.24
C PHE A 353 9.68 -15.21 3.24
N TYR A 354 8.71 -14.88 2.40
CA TYR A 354 8.80 -13.86 1.36
C TYR A 354 7.79 -12.74 1.62
N PHE A 355 8.28 -11.53 1.89
CA PHE A 355 7.46 -10.33 2.10
C PHE A 355 7.37 -9.51 0.82
N SER A 356 6.18 -9.02 0.46
CA SER A 356 5.99 -8.27 -0.79
C SER A 356 6.59 -6.86 -0.75
N HIS A 357 6.80 -6.29 0.45
CA HIS A 357 7.56 -5.07 0.66
C HIS A 357 8.09 -4.96 2.10
N ASN A 358 8.89 -3.91 2.38
CA ASN A 358 9.49 -3.64 3.69
C ASN A 358 9.00 -2.34 4.34
N ASP A 359 8.05 -1.61 3.76
CA ASP A 359 7.69 -0.29 4.29
C ASP A 359 7.06 -0.41 5.67
N VAL A 360 7.71 0.20 6.66
CA VAL A 360 7.22 0.22 8.05
C VAL A 360 5.99 1.11 8.17
N VAL A 361 5.90 2.17 7.34
CA VAL A 361 4.81 3.14 7.32
C VAL A 361 4.41 3.55 5.90
N TRP A 362 3.16 3.99 5.71
CA TRP A 362 2.62 4.46 4.42
C TRP A 362 1.56 5.57 4.56
N SER A 363 1.31 6.31 3.47
CA SER A 363 0.37 7.46 3.41
C SER A 363 -1.09 7.06 3.15
N ALA A 364 -1.78 6.59 4.19
CA ALA A 364 -3.22 6.29 4.14
C ALA A 364 -4.14 7.56 4.13
N ALA A 365 -5.44 7.38 4.35
CA ALA A 365 -6.43 8.47 4.47
C ALA A 365 -6.27 9.37 5.72
N HIS A 366 -5.50 8.91 6.71
CA HIS A 366 -5.33 9.60 8.00
C HIS A 366 -4.28 10.72 7.88
N GLU A 367 -4.37 11.76 8.72
CA GLU A 367 -3.39 12.87 8.80
C GLU A 367 -1.98 12.45 9.25
N HIS A 368 -1.78 11.18 9.60
CA HIS A 368 -0.54 10.61 10.08
C HIS A 368 -0.34 9.25 9.42
N VAL A 369 0.88 8.98 8.97
CA VAL A 369 1.28 7.71 8.34
C VAL A 369 0.83 6.51 9.17
N ARG A 370 0.37 5.44 8.52
CA ARG A 370 -0.10 4.20 9.16
C ARG A 370 0.96 3.13 9.05
N LEU A 371 0.96 2.14 9.96
CA LEU A 371 1.87 1.01 9.88
C LEU A 371 1.53 0.16 8.63
N GLY A 372 2.57 -0.41 8.01
CA GLY A 372 2.47 -1.37 6.90
C GLY A 372 3.26 -2.65 7.17
N MET A 373 3.46 -3.46 6.12
CA MET A 373 4.04 -4.80 6.21
C MET A 373 5.42 -4.84 6.88
N GLY A 374 6.25 -3.79 6.75
CA GLY A 374 7.53 -3.70 7.43
C GLY A 374 7.42 -3.78 8.96
N ALA A 375 6.34 -3.25 9.54
CA ALA A 375 6.06 -3.38 10.96
C ALA A 375 5.61 -4.80 11.33
N LEU A 376 4.75 -5.43 10.51
CA LEU A 376 4.34 -6.83 10.67
C LEU A 376 5.56 -7.77 10.65
N ARG A 377 6.41 -7.63 9.63
CA ARG A 377 7.69 -8.34 9.48
C ARG A 377 8.57 -8.14 10.71
N ARG A 378 8.74 -6.90 11.18
CA ARG A 378 9.61 -6.60 12.32
C ARG A 378 9.13 -7.27 13.61
N MET A 379 7.82 -7.26 13.89
CA MET A 379 7.29 -7.95 15.07
C MET A 379 7.48 -9.46 14.97
N PHE A 380 7.26 -10.06 13.79
CA PHE A 380 7.49 -11.47 13.54
C PHE A 380 8.97 -11.86 13.78
N GLU A 381 9.92 -11.16 13.16
CA GLU A 381 11.36 -11.44 13.30
C GLU A 381 11.85 -11.27 14.75
N VAL A 382 11.41 -10.23 15.46
CA VAL A 382 11.76 -10.01 16.87
C VAL A 382 11.13 -11.08 17.77
N THR A 383 9.85 -11.40 17.59
CA THR A 383 9.16 -12.40 18.41
C THR A 383 9.75 -13.79 18.18
N PHE A 384 10.13 -14.14 16.95
CA PHE A 384 10.83 -15.39 16.65
C PHE A 384 12.17 -15.45 17.39
N LYS A 385 12.95 -14.37 17.36
CA LYS A 385 14.24 -14.28 18.06
C LYS A 385 14.06 -14.45 19.57
N ASP A 386 13.06 -13.80 20.16
CA ASP A 386 12.79 -13.86 21.60
C ASP A 386 12.33 -15.26 22.03
N LEU A 387 11.42 -15.89 21.27
CA LEU A 387 10.91 -17.24 21.54
C LEU A 387 11.97 -18.34 21.38
N THR A 388 12.92 -18.18 20.46
CA THR A 388 14.03 -19.12 20.25
C THR A 388 15.26 -18.82 21.12
N GLY A 389 15.20 -17.78 21.97
CA GLY A 389 16.34 -17.31 22.76
C GLY A 389 17.53 -16.85 21.90
N GLY A 390 17.29 -16.48 20.64
CA GLY A 390 18.30 -16.13 19.65
C GLY A 390 19.06 -17.30 19.02
N ASN A 391 18.64 -18.54 19.24
CA ASN A 391 19.34 -19.74 18.74
C ASN A 391 18.78 -20.29 17.41
N GLY A 392 17.59 -19.87 17.00
CA GLY A 392 16.98 -20.27 15.74
C GLY A 392 17.47 -19.45 14.54
N VAL A 393 17.28 -19.99 13.34
CA VAL A 393 17.59 -19.33 12.07
C VAL A 393 16.29 -19.06 11.31
N LEU A 394 16.07 -17.82 10.89
CA LEU A 394 14.88 -17.41 10.16
C LEU A 394 15.27 -16.89 8.77
N HIS A 395 14.74 -17.53 7.73
CA HIS A 395 15.02 -17.19 6.34
C HIS A 395 13.97 -16.21 5.79
N THR A 396 14.16 -14.90 6.06
CA THR A 396 13.29 -13.84 5.50
C THR A 396 13.91 -13.16 4.27
N HIS A 397 13.09 -13.03 3.22
CA HIS A 397 13.40 -12.29 2.01
C HIS A 397 12.32 -11.22 1.78
N ALA A 398 12.67 -10.11 1.15
CA ALA A 398 11.70 -9.08 0.77
C ALA A 398 11.84 -8.68 -0.69
N PHE A 399 10.68 -8.45 -1.30
CA PHE A 399 10.49 -7.78 -2.57
C PHE A 399 10.13 -6.32 -2.32
N GLY A 400 9.52 -5.67 -3.33
CA GLY A 400 9.13 -4.28 -3.25
C GLY A 400 10.32 -3.32 -3.34
N LYS A 401 10.02 -2.04 -3.32
CA LYS A 401 10.98 -0.95 -3.12
C LYS A 401 11.48 -1.01 -1.66
N PRO A 402 12.74 -0.66 -1.37
CA PRO A 402 13.77 -0.11 -2.26
C PRO A 402 14.62 -1.17 -3.01
N GLN A 403 14.21 -2.45 -3.09
CA GLN A 403 15.06 -3.51 -3.63
C GLN A 403 15.32 -3.34 -5.13
N VAL A 404 16.59 -3.36 -5.53
CA VAL A 404 17.02 -3.17 -6.94
C VAL A 404 16.32 -4.14 -7.89
N SER A 405 16.16 -5.41 -7.50
CA SER A 405 15.46 -6.44 -8.27
C SER A 405 14.00 -6.09 -8.62
N THR A 406 13.34 -5.29 -7.78
CA THR A 406 11.99 -4.77 -8.06
C THR A 406 12.00 -3.73 -9.18
N PHE A 407 13.01 -2.87 -9.22
CA PHE A 407 13.19 -1.89 -10.29
C PHE A 407 13.66 -2.55 -11.60
N GLU A 408 14.46 -3.61 -11.53
CA GLU A 408 14.83 -4.43 -12.68
C GLU A 408 13.61 -5.18 -13.25
N PHE A 409 12.75 -5.74 -12.40
CA PHE A 409 11.48 -6.34 -12.80
C PHE A 409 10.55 -5.30 -13.47
N ALA A 410 10.40 -4.12 -12.87
CA ALA A 410 9.66 -3.01 -13.45
C ALA A 410 10.24 -2.57 -14.81
N SER A 411 11.58 -2.57 -14.96
CA SER A 411 12.26 -2.27 -16.23
C SER A 411 11.87 -3.25 -17.34
N ARG A 412 11.81 -4.56 -17.03
CA ARG A 412 11.41 -5.60 -17.99
C ARG A 412 9.96 -5.41 -18.44
N LEU A 413 9.02 -5.25 -17.51
CA LEU A 413 7.60 -5.04 -17.85
C LEU A 413 7.37 -3.74 -18.63
N MET A 414 8.03 -2.66 -18.23
CA MET A 414 8.01 -1.38 -18.94
C MET A 414 8.52 -1.50 -20.37
N GLY A 415 9.59 -2.27 -20.61
CA GLY A 415 10.09 -2.56 -21.95
C GLY A 415 9.08 -3.33 -22.80
N GLN A 416 8.49 -4.40 -22.25
CA GLN A 416 7.45 -5.21 -22.92
C GLN A 416 6.20 -4.38 -23.25
N TRP A 417 5.74 -3.56 -22.32
CA TRP A 417 4.58 -2.68 -22.52
C TRP A 417 4.84 -1.60 -23.57
N ARG A 418 6.00 -0.92 -23.52
CA ARG A 418 6.41 0.06 -24.55
C ARG A 418 6.55 -0.56 -25.94
N GLN A 419 7.03 -1.80 -26.02
CA GLN A 419 7.07 -2.55 -27.28
C GLN A 419 5.67 -2.88 -27.79
N THR A 420 4.76 -3.34 -26.92
CA THR A 420 3.42 -3.81 -27.29
C THR A 420 2.48 -2.66 -27.69
N GLU A 421 2.41 -1.59 -26.89
CA GLU A 421 1.48 -0.48 -27.14
C GLU A 421 2.02 0.58 -28.12
N HIS A 422 3.35 0.73 -28.21
CA HIS A 422 3.97 1.85 -28.95
C HIS A 422 5.02 1.42 -29.98
N GLY A 423 5.34 0.13 -30.10
CA GLY A 423 6.40 -0.37 -30.98
C GLY A 423 7.83 0.04 -30.55
N LEU A 424 7.99 0.56 -29.33
CA LEU A 424 9.26 1.10 -28.83
C LEU A 424 10.12 -0.01 -28.21
N ILE A 425 11.03 -0.57 -29.02
CA ILE A 425 11.93 -1.68 -28.62
C ILE A 425 13.14 -1.19 -27.82
N ALA A 426 13.65 0.01 -28.12
CA ALA A 426 14.85 0.53 -27.45
C ALA A 426 14.55 0.92 -25.98
N PRO A 427 15.46 0.63 -25.03
CA PRO A 427 15.33 1.10 -23.65
C PRO A 427 15.33 2.64 -23.61
N PRO A 428 14.65 3.27 -22.64
CA PRO A 428 14.64 4.72 -22.50
C PRO A 428 15.97 5.21 -21.90
N ASP A 429 16.49 6.34 -22.40
CA ASP A 429 17.68 7.03 -21.87
C ASP A 429 17.49 7.49 -20.42
N THR A 430 16.25 7.80 -20.03
CA THR A 430 15.92 8.31 -18.69
C THR A 430 14.58 7.75 -18.18
N VAL A 431 14.58 7.22 -16.96
CA VAL A 431 13.39 6.83 -16.21
C VAL A 431 13.17 7.83 -15.08
N TYR A 432 12.07 8.56 -15.12
CA TYR A 432 11.66 9.46 -14.05
C TYR A 432 10.83 8.70 -13.01
N PHE A 433 11.42 8.38 -11.87
CA PHE A 433 10.68 7.75 -10.77
C PHE A 433 10.14 8.82 -9.83
N VAL A 434 8.82 8.88 -9.65
CA VAL A 434 8.13 9.84 -8.79
C VAL A 434 7.58 9.11 -7.57
N GLY A 435 8.04 9.52 -6.39
CA GLY A 435 7.75 8.88 -5.11
C GLY A 435 7.55 9.87 -3.98
N ASP A 436 6.98 9.40 -2.88
CA ASP A 436 6.72 10.18 -1.67
C ASP A 436 7.60 9.76 -0.46
N THR A 437 8.22 8.58 -0.54
CA THR A 437 8.87 7.90 0.58
C THR A 437 10.39 7.83 0.34
N PRO A 438 11.22 8.60 1.07
CA PRO A 438 12.66 8.64 0.89
C PRO A 438 13.34 7.26 1.01
N GLU A 439 12.93 6.47 2.00
CA GLU A 439 13.47 5.15 2.34
C GLU A 439 13.04 4.02 1.39
N SER A 440 12.12 4.30 0.46
CA SER A 440 11.56 3.29 -0.46
C SER A 440 11.76 3.71 -1.91
N ASP A 441 11.10 4.80 -2.33
CA ASP A 441 11.16 5.29 -3.71
C ASP A 441 12.51 5.90 -4.04
N ILE A 442 12.98 6.83 -3.21
CA ILE A 442 14.19 7.61 -3.49
C ILE A 442 15.44 6.77 -3.26
N GLN A 443 15.47 5.98 -2.17
CA GLN A 443 16.52 4.99 -1.93
C GLN A 443 16.60 3.98 -3.09
N GLY A 444 15.48 3.39 -3.49
CA GLY A 444 15.43 2.39 -4.55
C GLY A 444 15.85 2.93 -5.90
N THR A 445 15.33 4.09 -6.29
CA THR A 445 15.70 4.79 -7.54
C THR A 445 17.19 5.14 -7.55
N ASN A 446 17.72 5.67 -6.45
CA ASN A 446 19.15 5.97 -6.32
C ASN A 446 20.04 4.71 -6.28
N ALA A 447 19.50 3.55 -5.90
CA ALA A 447 20.21 2.27 -5.92
C ALA A 447 20.28 1.70 -7.34
N VAL A 448 19.14 1.61 -8.05
CA VAL A 448 19.13 1.11 -9.44
C VAL A 448 19.91 2.03 -10.39
N ASN A 449 19.90 3.36 -10.18
CA ASN A 449 20.73 4.30 -10.95
C ASN A 449 22.25 4.02 -10.87
N LYS A 450 22.73 3.23 -9.91
CA LYS A 450 24.16 2.87 -9.79
C LYS A 450 24.56 1.65 -10.63
N VAL A 451 23.59 0.86 -11.08
CA VAL A 451 23.81 -0.43 -11.75
C VAL A 451 23.14 -0.53 -13.13
N ALA A 452 22.10 0.27 -13.40
CA ALA A 452 21.45 0.32 -14.70
C ALA A 452 22.24 1.16 -15.72
N ASP A 453 22.11 0.81 -17.00
CA ASP A 453 22.73 1.54 -18.12
C ASP A 453 22.07 2.91 -18.40
N ASN A 454 20.90 3.20 -17.83
CA ASN A 454 20.11 4.42 -18.07
C ASN A 454 19.92 5.32 -16.83
N ASP A 455 19.59 6.60 -17.04
CA ASP A 455 19.45 7.61 -15.98
C ASP A 455 18.14 7.40 -15.19
N TRP A 456 18.24 6.81 -13.99
CA TRP A 456 17.13 6.67 -13.06
C TRP A 456 17.02 7.92 -12.18
N TYR A 457 16.12 8.81 -12.58
CA TYR A 457 15.99 10.15 -12.03
C TYR A 457 14.88 10.19 -10.96
N SER A 458 15.28 10.18 -9.68
CA SER A 458 14.35 10.23 -8.55
C SER A 458 13.74 11.63 -8.35
N ILE A 459 12.42 11.73 -8.32
CA ILE A 459 11.65 12.92 -7.96
C ILE A 459 10.88 12.64 -6.66
N LEU A 460 11.08 13.47 -5.64
CA LEU A 460 10.33 13.40 -4.38
C LEU A 460 9.17 14.40 -4.40
N VAL A 461 7.95 13.95 -4.13
CA VAL A 461 6.78 14.82 -3.93
C VAL A 461 6.51 15.06 -2.44
N LYS A 462 5.79 16.14 -2.11
CA LYS A 462 5.39 16.48 -0.73
C LYS A 462 3.98 16.02 -0.35
N THR A 463 3.33 15.25 -1.22
CA THR A 463 1.91 14.83 -1.08
C THR A 463 1.70 13.55 -0.29
N GLY A 464 2.71 13.03 0.42
CA GLY A 464 2.70 11.71 1.04
C GLY A 464 3.46 11.61 2.38
N VAL A 465 4.34 10.61 2.52
CA VAL A 465 5.13 10.27 3.72
C VAL A 465 6.18 11.34 4.06
N TYR A 466 6.88 11.88 3.07
CA TYR A 466 7.86 12.94 3.29
C TYR A 466 7.24 14.23 3.86
N GLN A 467 7.82 14.73 4.95
CA GLN A 467 7.37 15.93 5.64
C GLN A 467 8.13 17.17 5.12
N ASP A 468 7.41 18.16 4.61
CA ASP A 468 8.05 19.38 4.11
C ASP A 468 8.82 20.14 5.21
N GLY A 469 9.93 20.76 4.84
CA GLY A 469 10.86 21.41 5.76
C GLY A 469 11.82 20.46 6.50
N THR A 470 11.73 19.14 6.29
CA THR A 470 12.71 18.16 6.81
C THR A 470 13.80 17.83 5.78
N GLU A 471 14.93 17.27 6.21
CA GLU A 471 15.92 16.71 5.29
C GLU A 471 15.58 15.22 5.04
N PRO A 472 15.32 14.78 3.79
CA PRO A 472 15.00 13.39 3.50
C PRO A 472 16.23 12.49 3.73
N ALA A 473 16.03 11.32 4.35
CA ALA A 473 17.12 10.38 4.66
C ALA A 473 17.92 9.95 3.41
N PHE A 474 17.25 9.92 2.25
CA PHE A 474 17.87 9.72 0.94
C PHE A 474 17.60 10.92 0.05
N LYS A 475 18.67 11.56 -0.43
CA LYS A 475 18.57 12.78 -1.23
C LYS A 475 18.03 12.50 -2.64
N PRO A 476 16.91 13.11 -3.05
CA PRO A 476 16.42 13.00 -4.42
C PRO A 476 17.21 13.90 -5.37
N ARG A 477 17.09 13.67 -6.69
CA ARG A 477 17.58 14.59 -7.73
C ARG A 477 16.83 15.92 -7.72
N VAL A 478 15.53 15.91 -7.38
CA VAL A 478 14.70 17.11 -7.16
C VAL A 478 13.56 16.79 -6.20
N THR A 479 13.13 17.79 -5.43
CA THR A 479 11.90 17.75 -4.62
C THR A 479 10.91 18.77 -5.21
N VAL A 480 9.65 18.39 -5.35
CA VAL A 480 8.56 19.21 -5.91
C VAL A 480 7.30 19.12 -5.04
N GLU A 481 6.34 20.01 -5.24
CA GLU A 481 5.14 20.03 -4.39
C GLU A 481 4.25 18.80 -4.62
N ASN A 482 4.02 18.40 -5.88
CA ASN A 482 3.07 17.37 -6.27
C ASN A 482 3.49 16.65 -7.58
N VAL A 483 2.71 15.65 -7.99
CA VAL A 483 2.96 14.84 -9.19
C VAL A 483 2.85 15.60 -10.52
N LEU A 484 2.03 16.65 -10.63
CA LEU A 484 1.96 17.47 -11.84
C LEU A 484 3.26 18.26 -12.05
N ASP A 485 3.82 18.81 -10.97
CA ASP A 485 5.12 19.48 -11.01
C ASP A 485 6.26 18.50 -11.34
N ALA A 486 6.17 17.25 -10.87
CA ALA A 486 7.11 16.18 -11.22
C ALA A 486 7.10 15.88 -12.74
N VAL A 487 5.90 15.73 -13.32
CA VAL A 487 5.72 15.49 -14.77
C VAL A 487 6.23 16.67 -15.59
N ASN A 488 5.83 17.89 -15.24
CA ASN A 488 6.25 19.11 -15.93
C ASN A 488 7.78 19.30 -15.87
N HIS A 489 8.40 19.01 -14.72
CA HIS A 489 9.86 19.06 -14.56
C HIS A 489 10.58 18.07 -15.50
N GLY A 490 10.14 16.80 -15.54
CA GLY A 490 10.77 15.79 -16.38
C GLY A 490 10.60 16.07 -17.88
N ILE A 491 9.39 16.42 -18.33
CA ILE A 491 9.14 16.80 -19.74
C ILE A 491 10.01 17.99 -20.13
N LYS A 492 10.02 19.05 -19.32
CA LYS A 492 10.83 20.25 -19.60
C LYS A 492 12.33 19.91 -19.68
N ARG A 493 12.86 19.11 -18.75
CA ARG A 493 14.27 18.68 -18.76
C ARG A 493 14.64 17.96 -20.07
N GLU A 494 13.77 17.08 -20.58
CA GLU A 494 14.03 16.38 -21.84
C GLU A 494 13.89 17.27 -23.07
N MET A 495 12.97 18.24 -23.07
CA MET A 495 12.86 19.20 -24.17
C MET A 495 14.01 20.21 -24.17
N ASP A 496 14.46 20.70 -23.02
CA ASP A 496 15.66 21.53 -22.90
C ASP A 496 16.92 20.78 -23.38
N LYS A 497 17.06 19.49 -23.03
CA LYS A 497 18.11 18.60 -23.57
C LYS A 497 18.03 18.46 -25.09
N LYS A 498 16.84 18.18 -25.66
CA LYS A 498 16.65 18.03 -27.11
C LYS A 498 16.91 19.36 -27.84
N ALA A 499 16.53 20.50 -27.26
CA ALA A 499 16.84 21.83 -27.78
C ALA A 499 18.34 22.11 -27.81
N ALA A 500 19.06 21.82 -26.72
CA ALA A 500 20.52 21.97 -26.64
C ALA A 500 21.28 21.07 -27.64
N LYS A 501 20.71 19.91 -27.98
CA LYS A 501 21.22 19.01 -29.03
C LYS A 501 20.81 19.41 -30.47
N GLY A 502 20.00 20.46 -30.65
CA GLY A 502 19.48 20.88 -31.95
C GLY A 502 18.39 19.97 -32.53
N GLN A 503 17.74 19.15 -31.69
CA GLN A 503 16.79 18.10 -32.07
C GLN A 503 15.30 18.51 -31.87
N LEU A 504 15.02 19.77 -31.53
CA LEU A 504 13.65 20.23 -31.30
C LEU A 504 12.97 20.66 -32.61
N THR A 505 12.14 19.78 -33.19
CA THR A 505 11.13 20.18 -34.18
C THR A 505 9.93 20.79 -33.45
N LYS A 506 9.76 22.11 -33.49
CA LYS A 506 8.51 22.74 -33.02
C LYS A 506 7.32 22.18 -33.81
N PRO A 507 6.19 21.83 -33.18
CA PRO A 507 4.94 21.62 -33.89
C PRO A 507 4.61 22.86 -34.73
N ALA A 508 4.18 22.64 -35.97
CA ALA A 508 3.66 23.73 -36.78
C ALA A 508 2.38 24.25 -36.12
N LEU A 509 2.36 25.52 -35.73
CA LEU A 509 1.13 26.21 -35.36
C LEU A 509 0.16 26.10 -36.54
N VAL A 510 -0.94 25.39 -36.34
CA VAL A 510 -2.05 25.39 -37.30
C VAL A 510 -2.55 26.84 -37.39
N PRO A 511 -2.58 27.47 -38.57
CA PRO A 511 -3.07 28.83 -38.69
C PRO A 511 -4.56 28.88 -38.32
N ASP A 512 -4.98 29.89 -37.56
CA ASP A 512 -6.38 30.24 -37.42
C ASP A 512 -6.95 30.64 -38.79
N SER A 513 -7.57 29.69 -39.48
CA SER A 513 -8.28 29.97 -40.72
C SER A 513 -9.55 29.13 -40.87
N VAL A 514 -10.67 29.84 -40.81
CA VAL A 514 -12.01 29.43 -41.27
C VAL A 514 -12.75 28.42 -40.37
N ILE A 515 -13.33 28.97 -39.29
CA ILE A 515 -14.65 28.49 -38.82
C ILE A 515 -15.66 28.96 -39.88
N THR A 516 -16.16 28.04 -40.70
CA THR A 516 -17.44 28.22 -41.42
C THR A 516 -18.54 27.58 -40.61
N ASP A 517 -19.58 28.36 -40.29
CA ASP A 517 -20.79 27.86 -39.65
C ASP A 517 -21.40 26.72 -40.46
N ILE A 518 -21.43 25.51 -39.88
CA ILE A 518 -22.32 24.45 -40.34
C ILE A 518 -23.58 24.54 -39.47
N ALA A 519 -24.59 25.20 -40.01
CA ALA A 519 -25.93 25.13 -39.45
C ALA A 519 -26.41 23.67 -39.49
N VAL A 520 -26.74 23.12 -38.33
CA VAL A 520 -27.35 21.79 -38.22
C VAL A 520 -28.82 21.93 -38.60
N ASP A 521 -29.16 21.51 -39.81
CA ASP A 521 -30.56 21.31 -40.18
C ASP A 521 -31.02 19.93 -39.67
N MET A 522 -32.13 19.90 -38.94
CA MET A 522 -32.71 18.68 -38.41
C MET A 522 -33.80 18.18 -39.35
N ASP A 523 -33.48 17.15 -40.13
CA ASP A 523 -34.48 16.18 -40.55
C ASP A 523 -33.82 14.80 -40.68
N GLY A 524 -34.45 13.79 -40.08
CA GLY A 524 -33.92 12.43 -40.07
C GLY A 524 -34.39 11.61 -41.27
N ILE A 525 -33.67 10.54 -41.60
CA ILE A 525 -34.23 9.27 -42.08
C ILE A 525 -33.17 8.16 -42.01
N THR A 526 -33.65 6.98 -41.63
CA THR A 526 -32.97 5.69 -41.56
C THR A 526 -32.45 5.20 -42.93
N ILE A 527 -31.20 4.73 -42.99
CA ILE A 527 -30.82 3.33 -43.34
C ILE A 527 -29.63 2.95 -42.48
#